data_AF-A0A6N2CUZ6-F1
#
_entry.id   AF-A0A6N2CUZ6-F1
#
_cell.length_a   1.000
_cell.length_b   1.000
_cell.length_c   1.000
_cell.angle_alpha   90.00
_cell.angle_beta   90.00
_cell.angle_gamma   90.00
#
_symmetry.space_group_name_H-M   'P 1'
#
loop_
_entity.id
_entity.type
_entity.pdbx_description
1 polymer ?
#
loop_
_entity_poly.entity_id
_entity_poly.type
_entity_poly.pdbx_seq_one_letter_code
_entity_poly.pdbx_strand_id
1 'polypeptide(L)'
;MFFFCLYAFWVGYLWWWMPTILTVVISQTLIILDWKEASYGTIANLIIILAVTVGVGQWSLENTIKEKMKYLTNSSQLVLLEREQGEKRFEELPEMVKTWLSNSNALNQDSPEKLFLKQSGEMRTSPDGKWIPFKSRQWINPNEPAFIWKAEVNILPGFHLSGMDSYLSGKGNMNIRLMSVIPIANTSGSETDQGSLLRWLAEMVWYPHAALHQSISWEELDSTKARAKMSFGNMEVEGVFSFEKNGDLRSFIAKRYFEKDGEFTLEDWEITVNEDGYKSFNGVRIPADLKVKWNLSDGSFHWLNMQVDAVEWINR
;
A
#
# COMPACT_ATOMS: atom_id res chain seq x y z
N MET A 1 -23.59 6.02 -30.21
CA MET A 1 -23.43 5.75 -28.76
C MET A 1 -22.17 4.93 -28.45
N PHE A 2 -21.90 3.81 -29.13
CA PHE A 2 -20.68 3.01 -28.89
C PHE A 2 -19.38 3.81 -29.04
N PHE A 3 -19.23 4.67 -30.05
CA PHE A 3 -18.03 5.51 -30.19
C PHE A 3 -17.82 6.48 -29.02
N PHE A 4 -18.89 7.04 -28.45
CA PHE A 4 -18.80 7.89 -27.26
C PHE A 4 -18.36 7.09 -26.04
N CYS A 5 -18.92 5.88 -25.86
CA CYS A 5 -18.52 4.98 -24.77
C CYS A 5 -17.07 4.51 -24.91
N LEU A 6 -16.64 4.19 -26.13
CA LEU A 6 -15.27 3.81 -26.46
C LEU A 6 -14.30 4.97 -26.21
N TYR A 7 -14.67 6.19 -26.60
CA TYR A 7 -13.91 7.39 -26.28
C TYR A 7 -13.78 7.58 -24.76
N ALA A 8 -14.89 7.46 -24.02
CA ALA A 8 -14.86 7.60 -22.57
C ALA A 8 -13.98 6.54 -21.88
N PHE A 9 -14.03 5.30 -22.37
CA PHE A 9 -13.15 4.22 -21.95
C PHE A 9 -11.68 4.53 -22.27
N TRP A 10 -11.38 4.97 -23.50
CA TRP A 10 -10.02 5.26 -23.97
C TRP A 10 -9.37 6.42 -23.21
N VAL A 11 -10.15 7.44 -22.85
CA VAL A 11 -9.70 8.57 -22.01
C VAL A 11 -9.56 8.16 -20.53
N GLY A 12 -10.10 7.01 -20.12
CA GLY A 12 -9.97 6.49 -18.75
C GLY A 12 -11.01 7.05 -17.77
N TYR A 13 -12.16 7.52 -18.24
CA TYR A 13 -13.23 7.98 -17.34
C TYR A 13 -13.88 6.81 -16.61
N LEU A 14 -13.73 6.72 -15.28
CA LEU A 14 -14.28 5.61 -14.47
C LEU A 14 -15.81 5.38 -14.60
N TRP A 15 -16.57 6.35 -15.10
CA TRP A 15 -18.02 6.25 -15.32
C TRP A 15 -18.41 5.73 -16.71
N TRP A 16 -17.46 5.40 -17.59
CA TRP A 16 -17.70 4.95 -18.98
C TRP A 16 -18.68 3.76 -19.09
N TRP A 17 -18.73 2.91 -18.07
CA TRP A 17 -19.58 1.72 -18.03
C TRP A 17 -21.08 2.08 -18.00
N MET A 18 -21.46 3.21 -17.40
CA MET A 18 -22.86 3.61 -17.23
C MET A 18 -23.60 3.82 -18.56
N PRO A 19 -23.14 4.71 -19.49
CA PRO A 19 -23.77 4.84 -20.80
C PRO A 19 -23.60 3.59 -21.67
N THR A 20 -22.58 2.77 -21.41
CA THR A 20 -22.34 1.52 -22.14
C THR A 20 -23.45 0.50 -21.87
N ILE A 21 -23.89 0.35 -20.61
CA ILE A 21 -25.03 -0.53 -20.28
C ILE A 21 -26.27 -0.13 -21.08
N LEU A 22 -26.62 1.16 -21.08
CA LEU A 22 -27.77 1.65 -21.84
C LEU A 22 -27.63 1.35 -23.34
N THR A 23 -26.42 1.54 -23.88
CA THR A 23 -26.11 1.27 -25.29
C THR A 23 -26.28 -0.22 -25.62
N VAL A 24 -25.80 -1.12 -24.76
CA VAL A 24 -25.94 -2.57 -24.93
C VAL A 24 -27.40 -2.99 -24.84
N VAL A 25 -28.20 -2.44 -23.92
CA VAL A 25 -29.63 -2.73 -23.82
C VAL A 25 -30.36 -2.35 -25.11
N ILE A 26 -30.15 -1.13 -25.61
CA ILE A 26 -30.75 -0.67 -26.88
C ILE A 26 -30.30 -1.57 -28.04
N SER A 27 -29.01 -1.88 -28.12
CA SER A 27 -28.46 -2.76 -29.16
C SER A 27 -29.10 -4.15 -29.11
N GLN A 28 -29.23 -4.74 -27.92
CA GLN A 28 -29.80 -6.07 -27.76
C GLN A 28 -31.29 -6.10 -28.11
N THR A 29 -32.05 -5.05 -27.76
CA THR A 29 -33.45 -4.92 -28.16
C THR A 29 -33.59 -4.88 -29.68
N LEU A 30 -32.77 -4.08 -30.38
CA LEU A 30 -32.80 -4.00 -31.85
C LEU A 30 -32.45 -5.34 -32.50
N ILE A 31 -31.44 -6.05 -31.98
CA ILE A 31 -31.08 -7.39 -32.50
C ILE A 31 -32.27 -8.35 -32.41
N ILE A 32 -32.97 -8.38 -31.28
CA ILE A 32 -34.14 -9.24 -31.07
C ILE A 32 -35.28 -8.91 -32.04
N LEU A 33 -35.46 -7.64 -32.41
CA LEU A 33 -36.51 -7.20 -33.32
C LEU A 33 -36.20 -7.51 -34.80
N ASP A 34 -34.94 -7.43 -35.24
CA ASP A 34 -34.53 -7.55 -36.66
C ASP A 34 -33.75 -8.87 -36.97
N TRP A 35 -34.08 -9.95 -36.26
CA TRP A 35 -33.26 -11.14 -35.96
C TRP A 35 -32.56 -11.92 -37.09
N LYS A 36 -32.87 -11.73 -38.39
CA LYS A 36 -32.34 -12.62 -39.45
C LYS A 36 -30.89 -12.35 -39.87
N GLU A 37 -30.35 -11.16 -39.66
CA GLU A 37 -28.98 -10.79 -40.09
C GLU A 37 -28.06 -10.35 -38.93
N ALA A 38 -28.60 -10.13 -37.73
CA ALA A 38 -27.90 -9.45 -36.63
C ALA A 38 -27.42 -10.36 -35.49
N SER A 39 -27.50 -11.69 -35.62
CA SER A 39 -27.21 -12.64 -34.53
C SER A 39 -25.79 -12.53 -33.96
N TYR A 40 -24.80 -12.22 -34.81
CA TYR A 40 -23.41 -11.94 -34.40
C TYR A 40 -23.28 -10.73 -33.46
N GLY A 41 -24.23 -9.78 -33.51
CA GLY A 41 -24.28 -8.64 -32.60
C GLY A 41 -24.48 -9.04 -31.14
N THR A 42 -25.13 -10.18 -30.88
CA THR A 42 -25.30 -10.69 -29.50
C THR A 42 -23.94 -11.09 -28.91
N ILE A 43 -23.06 -11.69 -29.72
CA ILE A 43 -21.70 -12.05 -29.29
C ILE A 43 -20.89 -10.79 -28.95
N ALA A 44 -21.00 -9.74 -29.77
CA ALA A 44 -20.35 -8.46 -29.49
C ALA A 44 -20.88 -7.83 -28.18
N ASN A 45 -22.19 -7.85 -27.96
CA ASN A 45 -22.80 -7.38 -26.71
C ASN A 45 -22.32 -8.17 -25.48
N LEU A 46 -22.16 -9.50 -25.59
CA LEU A 46 -21.62 -10.31 -24.50
C LEU A 46 -20.18 -9.91 -24.14
N ILE A 47 -19.33 -9.66 -25.15
CA ILE A 47 -17.96 -9.17 -24.92
C ILE A 47 -17.98 -7.79 -24.24
N ILE A 48 -18.85 -6.89 -24.69
CA ILE A 48 -19.00 -5.56 -24.07
C ILE A 48 -19.49 -5.67 -22.62
N ILE A 49 -20.42 -6.58 -22.34
CA ILE A 49 -20.90 -6.83 -20.97
C ILE A 49 -19.75 -7.28 -20.07
N LEU A 50 -18.89 -8.20 -20.53
CA LEU A 50 -17.71 -8.61 -19.77
C LEU A 50 -16.79 -7.43 -19.45
N ALA A 51 -16.53 -6.57 -20.43
CA ALA A 51 -15.74 -5.35 -20.21
C ALA A 51 -16.41 -4.39 -19.23
N VAL A 52 -17.74 -4.21 -19.32
CA VAL A 52 -18.54 -3.40 -18.40
C VAL A 52 -18.47 -3.93 -16.98
N THR A 53 -18.54 -5.25 -16.79
CA THR A 53 -18.41 -5.88 -15.47
C THR A 53 -17.08 -5.55 -14.81
N VAL A 54 -15.98 -5.61 -15.58
CA VAL A 54 -14.65 -5.17 -15.11
C VAL A 54 -14.64 -3.68 -14.77
N GLY A 55 -15.23 -2.83 -15.62
CA GLY A 55 -15.34 -1.39 -15.38
C GLY A 55 -16.12 -1.03 -14.11
N VAL A 56 -17.23 -1.73 -13.84
CA VAL A 56 -17.99 -1.58 -12.58
C VAL A 56 -17.15 -2.01 -11.38
N GLY A 57 -16.42 -3.13 -11.48
CA GLY A 57 -15.51 -3.58 -10.42
C GLY A 57 -14.43 -2.57 -10.08
N GLN A 58 -13.79 -1.99 -11.11
CA GLN A 58 -12.81 -0.91 -10.96
C GLN A 58 -13.42 0.34 -10.32
N TRP A 59 -14.59 0.78 -10.81
CA TRP A 59 -15.31 1.93 -10.25
C TRP A 59 -15.69 1.71 -8.78
N SER A 60 -16.19 0.52 -8.44
CA SER A 60 -16.53 0.15 -7.07
C SER A 60 -15.32 0.24 -6.14
N LEU A 61 -14.18 -0.31 -6.56
CA LEU A 61 -12.93 -0.25 -5.80
C LEU A 61 -12.46 1.19 -5.59
N GLU A 62 -12.44 2.00 -6.64
CA GLU A 62 -12.05 3.42 -6.55
C GLU A 62 -13.00 4.21 -5.64
N ASN A 63 -14.30 3.92 -5.67
CA ASN A 63 -15.26 4.55 -4.78
C ASN A 63 -15.05 4.12 -3.32
N THR A 64 -14.74 2.84 -3.07
CA THR A 64 -14.36 2.35 -1.73
C THR A 64 -13.11 3.06 -1.20
N ILE A 65 -12.08 3.21 -2.04
CA ILE A 65 -10.87 3.96 -1.69
C ILE A 65 -11.23 5.42 -1.38
N LYS A 66 -12.02 6.08 -2.23
CA LYS A 66 -12.44 7.47 -2.02
C LYS A 66 -13.21 7.68 -0.71
N GLU A 67 -14.08 6.74 -0.35
CA GLU A 67 -14.77 6.76 0.95
C GLU A 67 -13.78 6.56 2.10
N LYS A 68 -12.90 5.57 2.02
CA LYS A 68 -11.86 5.31 3.02
C LYS A 68 -10.90 6.51 3.20
N MET A 69 -10.57 7.23 2.13
CA MET A 69 -9.72 8.42 2.15
C MET A 69 -10.27 9.56 3.04
N LYS A 70 -11.59 9.62 3.26
CA LYS A 70 -12.19 10.61 4.18
C LYS A 70 -11.71 10.39 5.61
N TYR A 71 -11.51 9.13 6.02
CA TYR A 71 -11.03 8.77 7.35
C TYR A 71 -9.54 9.08 7.54
N LEU A 72 -8.73 9.10 6.47
CA LEU A 72 -7.33 9.53 6.55
C LEU A 72 -7.16 11.03 6.82
N THR A 73 -8.21 11.84 6.68
CA THR A 73 -8.12 13.31 6.68
C THR A 73 -8.55 13.98 7.99
N ASN A 74 -9.29 13.29 8.85
CA ASN A 74 -10.00 13.93 9.97
C ASN A 74 -9.21 14.01 11.29
N SER A 75 -7.92 13.67 11.31
CA SER A 75 -7.13 13.51 12.55
C SER A 75 -6.32 14.76 12.95
N SER A 76 -6.63 15.92 12.38
CA SER A 76 -5.75 17.11 12.29
C SER A 76 -5.61 17.98 13.55
N GLN A 77 -5.77 17.46 14.77
CA GLN A 77 -5.86 18.28 16.00
C GLN A 77 -4.62 18.36 16.91
N LEU A 78 -3.49 17.70 16.61
CA LEU A 78 -2.38 17.57 17.59
C LEU A 78 -1.17 18.53 17.41
N VAL A 79 -1.16 19.39 16.40
CA VAL A 79 0.08 20.00 15.86
C VAL A 79 0.79 21.05 16.75
N LEU A 80 0.19 21.58 17.83
CA LEU A 80 0.81 22.67 18.62
C LEU A 80 1.38 22.27 19.99
N LEU A 81 1.03 21.10 20.53
CA LEU A 81 1.63 20.57 21.78
C LEU A 81 2.94 19.79 21.53
N GLU A 82 3.26 19.50 20.26
CA GLU A 82 4.26 18.52 19.85
C GLU A 82 5.69 19.05 19.70
N ARG A 83 5.92 20.37 19.56
CA ARG A 83 7.27 20.87 19.23
C ARG A 83 8.26 20.77 20.40
N GLU A 84 7.85 21.20 21.59
CA GLU A 84 8.68 21.12 22.81
C GLU A 84 8.80 19.65 23.29
N GLN A 85 7.74 18.86 23.15
CA GLN A 85 7.79 17.42 23.42
C GLN A 85 8.66 16.68 22.40
N GLY A 86 8.68 17.12 21.14
CA GLY A 86 9.47 16.53 20.06
C GLY A 86 10.97 16.66 20.29
N GLU A 87 11.45 17.83 20.73
CA GLU A 87 12.86 18.04 21.07
C GLU A 87 13.31 17.11 22.22
N LYS A 88 12.53 17.06 23.31
CA LYS A 88 12.82 16.16 24.42
C LYS A 88 12.86 14.69 23.98
N ARG A 89 11.90 14.28 23.15
CA ARG A 89 11.83 12.89 22.67
C ARG A 89 12.94 12.54 21.69
N PHE A 90 13.42 13.51 20.92
CA PHE A 90 14.59 13.32 20.07
C PHE A 90 15.83 12.99 20.90
N GLU A 91 16.05 13.69 22.01
CA GLU A 91 17.18 13.44 22.91
C GLU A 91 17.13 12.04 23.56
N GLU A 92 15.92 11.52 23.79
CA GLU A 92 15.69 10.18 24.36
C GLU A 92 15.83 9.03 23.35
N LEU A 93 15.99 9.30 22.05
CA LEU A 93 16.18 8.26 21.03
C LEU A 93 17.54 7.56 21.16
N PRO A 94 17.68 6.31 20.70
CA PRO A 94 18.98 5.70 20.48
C PRO A 94 19.83 6.51 19.50
N GLU A 95 21.15 6.56 19.71
CA GLU A 95 22.06 7.41 18.91
C GLU A 95 21.98 7.13 17.40
N MET A 96 21.82 5.86 17.02
CA MET A 96 21.69 5.49 15.63
C MET A 96 20.37 5.96 15.00
N VAL A 97 19.29 6.02 15.78
CA VAL A 97 18.00 6.56 15.33
C VAL A 97 18.10 8.08 15.17
N LYS A 98 18.77 8.79 16.09
CA LYS A 98 19.06 10.24 15.94
C LYS A 98 19.85 10.52 14.66
N THR A 99 20.88 9.71 14.42
CA THR A 99 21.73 9.82 13.22
C THR A 99 20.92 9.61 11.95
N TRP A 100 20.13 8.54 11.89
CA TRP A 100 19.23 8.27 10.77
C TRP A 100 18.24 9.42 10.52
N LEU A 101 17.57 9.93 11.57
CA LEU A 101 16.64 11.05 11.46
C LEU A 101 17.32 12.32 10.95
N SER A 102 18.51 12.64 11.48
CA SER A 102 19.29 13.81 11.05
C SER A 102 19.68 13.69 9.57
N ASN A 103 20.16 12.51 9.15
CA ASN A 103 20.55 12.24 7.77
C ASN A 103 19.37 12.24 6.79
N SER A 104 18.18 11.90 7.26
CA SER A 104 16.96 11.95 6.43
C SER A 104 16.55 13.38 6.06
N ASN A 105 17.05 14.39 6.79
CA ASN A 105 16.64 15.79 6.70
C ASN A 105 15.13 16.01 6.95
N ALA A 106 14.43 15.02 7.51
CA ALA A 106 13.00 15.09 7.75
C ALA A 106 12.66 16.19 8.76
N LEU A 107 13.34 16.25 9.91
CA LEU A 107 13.03 17.20 10.99
C LEU A 107 13.24 18.68 10.62
N ASN A 108 13.93 18.96 9.51
CA ASN A 108 14.08 20.32 8.97
C ASN A 108 12.93 20.72 8.03
N GLN A 109 11.97 19.82 7.80
CA GLN A 109 10.74 20.04 7.04
C GLN A 109 9.53 20.01 7.99
N ASP A 110 8.45 20.69 7.60
CA ASP A 110 7.18 20.59 8.30
C ASP A 110 6.67 19.15 8.35
N SER A 111 6.10 18.74 9.48
CA SER A 111 5.54 17.40 9.62
C SER A 111 4.34 17.23 8.67
N PRO A 112 4.36 16.22 7.78
CA PRO A 112 3.25 15.93 6.87
C PRO A 112 1.96 15.62 7.62
N GLU A 113 0.83 16.16 7.15
CA GLU A 113 -0.48 15.63 7.54
C GLU A 113 -0.76 14.32 6.82
N LYS A 114 -0.28 14.19 5.58
CA LYS A 114 -0.41 12.97 4.77
C LYS A 114 0.82 12.75 3.90
N LEU A 115 1.06 11.50 3.56
CA LEU A 115 2.00 11.10 2.54
C LEU A 115 1.25 10.44 1.38
N PHE A 116 1.64 10.76 0.15
CA PHE A 116 1.25 10.02 -1.04
C PHE A 116 2.47 9.43 -1.74
N LEU A 117 2.44 8.14 -2.02
CA LEU A 117 3.52 7.39 -2.66
C LEU A 117 3.03 6.78 -3.97
N LYS A 118 3.90 6.82 -4.98
CA LYS A 118 3.82 5.92 -6.14
C LYS A 118 4.98 4.95 -6.07
N GLN A 119 4.68 3.67 -6.25
CA GLN A 119 5.68 2.62 -6.21
C GLN A 119 5.50 1.70 -7.41
N SER A 120 6.60 1.07 -7.80
CA SER A 120 6.63 0.04 -8.82
C SER A 120 7.54 -1.09 -8.37
N GLY A 121 7.41 -2.25 -9.00
CA GLY A 121 8.27 -3.36 -8.68
C GLY A 121 7.72 -4.66 -9.22
N GLU A 122 8.12 -5.75 -8.58
CA GLU A 122 7.70 -7.10 -8.92
C GLU A 122 7.45 -7.91 -7.66
N MET A 123 6.48 -8.82 -7.75
CA MET A 123 6.16 -9.74 -6.67
C MET A 123 6.00 -11.17 -7.18
N ARG A 124 6.12 -12.14 -6.29
CA ARG A 124 5.79 -13.54 -6.58
C ARG A 124 5.05 -14.16 -5.41
N THR A 125 4.21 -15.15 -5.68
CA THR A 125 3.30 -15.76 -4.70
C THR A 125 3.80 -17.09 -4.12
N SER A 126 4.94 -17.59 -4.62
CA SER A 126 5.61 -18.78 -4.09
C SER A 126 7.13 -18.69 -4.30
N PRO A 127 7.95 -19.45 -3.55
CA PRO A 127 9.41 -19.42 -3.65
C PRO A 127 9.96 -19.68 -5.06
N ASP A 128 9.31 -20.54 -5.85
CA ASP A 128 9.69 -20.85 -7.23
C ASP A 128 8.81 -20.15 -8.27
N GLY A 129 7.93 -19.25 -7.82
CA GLY A 129 7.01 -18.51 -8.67
C GLY A 129 7.72 -17.51 -9.58
N LYS A 130 7.09 -17.18 -10.71
CA LYS A 130 7.55 -16.11 -11.60
C LYS A 130 7.34 -14.75 -10.93
N TRP A 131 8.25 -13.83 -11.18
CA TRP A 131 8.07 -12.43 -10.86
C TRP A 131 7.00 -11.78 -11.73
N ILE A 132 6.12 -11.01 -11.11
CA ILE A 132 4.98 -10.37 -11.74
C ILE A 132 5.07 -8.87 -11.45
N PRO A 133 5.10 -8.01 -12.48
CA PRO A 133 5.23 -6.58 -12.28
C PRO A 133 3.96 -5.99 -11.66
N PHE A 134 4.14 -5.02 -10.78
CA PHE A 134 3.05 -4.25 -10.19
C PHE A 134 3.36 -2.75 -10.20
N LYS A 135 2.29 -1.97 -10.10
CA LYS A 135 2.33 -0.56 -9.73
C LYS A 135 1.38 -0.32 -8.58
N SER A 136 1.73 0.59 -7.68
CA SER A 136 0.87 0.94 -6.56
C SER A 136 0.86 2.43 -6.25
N ARG A 137 -0.22 2.81 -5.58
CA ARG A 137 -0.45 4.11 -4.98
C ARG A 137 -0.74 3.90 -3.51
N GLN A 138 -0.13 4.69 -2.64
CA GLN A 138 -0.35 4.62 -1.21
C GLN A 138 -0.61 5.98 -0.63
N TRP A 139 -1.60 6.06 0.26
CA TRP A 139 -1.88 7.23 1.09
C TRP A 139 -1.66 6.83 2.54
N ILE A 140 -0.91 7.64 3.28
CA ILE A 140 -0.53 7.36 4.67
C ILE A 140 -0.83 8.59 5.52
N ASN A 141 -1.35 8.37 6.73
CA ASN A 141 -1.35 9.36 7.79
C ASN A 141 -0.21 9.01 8.78
N PRO A 142 0.80 9.88 8.95
CA PRO A 142 1.92 9.63 9.85
C PRO A 142 1.64 10.04 11.31
N ASN A 143 0.57 10.82 11.57
CA ASN A 143 0.22 11.32 12.91
C ASN A 143 -0.84 10.45 13.60
N GLU A 144 -1.66 9.75 12.82
CA GLU A 144 -2.51 8.66 13.31
C GLU A 144 -2.24 7.43 12.46
N PRO A 145 -1.83 6.30 13.05
CA PRO A 145 -1.49 5.07 12.32
C PRO A 145 -2.59 4.63 11.37
N ALA A 146 -2.42 4.97 10.10
CA ALA A 146 -3.41 4.69 9.07
C ALA A 146 -2.80 4.75 7.67
N PHE A 147 -3.24 3.87 6.78
CA PHE A 147 -2.89 3.91 5.37
C PHE A 147 -3.95 3.25 4.48
N ILE A 148 -3.91 3.59 3.20
CA ILE A 148 -4.59 2.89 2.13
C ILE A 148 -3.59 2.67 1.01
N TRP A 149 -3.39 1.42 0.61
CA TRP A 149 -2.51 1.01 -0.47
C TRP A 149 -3.36 0.35 -1.56
N LYS A 150 -3.22 0.82 -2.80
CA LYS A 150 -3.84 0.22 -3.98
C LYS A 150 -2.76 -0.27 -4.92
N ALA A 151 -2.83 -1.51 -5.35
CA ALA A 151 -1.96 -2.06 -6.38
C ALA A 151 -2.69 -2.63 -7.57
N GLU A 152 -2.01 -2.59 -8.70
CA GLU A 152 -2.39 -3.20 -9.96
C GLU A 152 -1.25 -4.11 -10.39
N VAL A 153 -1.53 -5.41 -10.46
CA VAL A 153 -0.56 -6.47 -10.78
C VAL A 153 -0.93 -7.07 -12.14
N ASN A 154 -0.02 -7.01 -13.10
CA ASN A 154 -0.30 -7.48 -14.47
C ASN A 154 0.20 -8.91 -14.63
N ILE A 155 -0.70 -9.90 -14.51
CA ILE A 155 -0.33 -11.31 -14.61
C ILE A 155 -0.05 -11.68 -16.08
N LEU A 156 -0.95 -11.29 -16.98
CA LEU A 156 -0.88 -11.53 -18.43
C LEU A 156 -1.58 -10.39 -19.19
N PRO A 157 -1.35 -10.21 -20.51
CA PRO A 157 -2.08 -9.24 -21.30
C PRO A 157 -3.60 -9.43 -21.16
N GLY A 158 -4.30 -8.40 -20.70
CA GLY A 158 -5.75 -8.44 -20.46
C GLY A 158 -6.20 -9.08 -19.13
N PHE A 159 -5.27 -9.54 -18.29
CA PHE A 159 -5.56 -10.11 -16.96
C PHE A 159 -4.74 -9.43 -15.86
N HIS A 160 -5.43 -8.72 -14.97
CA HIS A 160 -4.82 -8.03 -13.84
C HIS A 160 -5.44 -8.42 -12.49
N LEU A 161 -4.66 -8.34 -11.43
CA LEU A 161 -5.16 -8.30 -10.05
C LEU A 161 -5.22 -6.84 -9.60
N SER A 162 -6.29 -6.50 -8.90
CA SER A 162 -6.37 -5.26 -8.13
C SER A 162 -6.29 -5.60 -6.65
N GLY A 163 -5.27 -5.09 -5.98
CA GLY A 163 -5.11 -5.19 -4.53
C GLY A 163 -5.49 -3.89 -3.85
N MET A 164 -6.18 -3.99 -2.73
CA MET A 164 -6.31 -2.93 -1.74
C MET A 164 -5.87 -3.49 -0.40
N ASP A 165 -4.95 -2.79 0.26
CA ASP A 165 -4.61 -3.04 1.66
C ASP A 165 -4.85 -1.74 2.43
N SER A 166 -5.35 -1.81 3.65
CA SER A 166 -5.66 -0.62 4.43
C SER A 166 -5.58 -0.89 5.92
N TYR A 167 -5.13 0.13 6.65
CA TYR A 167 -5.22 0.19 8.10
C TYR A 167 -5.94 1.49 8.48
N LEU A 168 -7.10 1.38 9.12
CA LEU A 168 -7.90 2.54 9.50
C LEU A 168 -8.50 2.30 10.89
N SER A 169 -8.30 3.25 11.81
CA SER A 169 -8.86 3.20 13.17
C SER A 169 -8.59 1.87 13.88
N GLY A 170 -7.37 1.34 13.72
CA GLY A 170 -6.95 0.10 14.37
C GLY A 170 -7.30 -1.18 13.61
N LYS A 171 -7.91 -1.07 12.42
CA LYS A 171 -8.39 -2.22 11.64
C LYS A 171 -7.69 -2.36 10.30
N GLY A 172 -7.05 -3.52 10.13
CA GLY A 172 -6.44 -3.98 8.90
C GLY A 172 -7.47 -4.64 7.99
N ASN A 173 -7.40 -4.35 6.70
CA ASN A 173 -8.22 -5.01 5.70
C ASN A 173 -7.48 -5.09 4.36
N MET A 174 -7.26 -6.32 3.90
CA MET A 174 -6.70 -6.62 2.59
C MET A 174 -7.77 -7.26 1.70
N ASN A 175 -7.89 -6.76 0.47
CA ASN A 175 -8.80 -7.26 -0.54
C ASN A 175 -8.08 -7.34 -1.89
N ILE A 176 -7.96 -8.55 -2.44
CA ILE A 176 -7.35 -8.80 -3.75
C ILE A 176 -8.43 -9.37 -4.67
N ARG A 177 -8.59 -8.79 -5.85
CA ARG A 177 -9.57 -9.21 -6.85
C ARG A 177 -8.95 -9.42 -8.23
N LEU A 178 -9.31 -10.52 -8.89
CA LEU A 178 -9.03 -10.74 -10.30
C LEU A 178 -10.00 -9.91 -11.15
N MET A 179 -9.44 -9.17 -12.10
CA MET A 179 -10.16 -8.23 -12.96
C MET A 179 -11.03 -7.24 -12.18
N SER A 180 -10.62 -6.91 -10.95
CA SER A 180 -11.36 -6.04 -10.02
C SER A 180 -12.75 -6.55 -9.60
N VAL A 181 -13.12 -7.79 -9.94
CA VAL A 181 -14.47 -8.36 -9.77
C VAL A 181 -14.45 -9.61 -8.92
N ILE A 182 -13.62 -10.60 -9.25
CA ILE A 182 -13.62 -11.91 -8.60
C ILE A 182 -12.69 -11.85 -7.38
N PRO A 183 -13.19 -12.06 -6.14
CA PRO A 183 -12.34 -12.05 -4.95
C PRO A 183 -11.35 -13.22 -4.98
N ILE A 184 -10.07 -12.92 -4.74
CA ILE A 184 -8.97 -13.89 -4.63
C ILE A 184 -8.49 -13.99 -3.19
N ALA A 185 -8.39 -12.86 -2.50
CA ALA A 185 -8.10 -12.81 -1.06
C ALA A 185 -8.93 -11.71 -0.42
N ASN A 186 -9.43 -11.97 0.79
CA ASN A 186 -10.10 -10.97 1.60
C ASN A 186 -9.86 -11.27 3.07
N THR A 187 -8.93 -10.56 3.69
CA THR A 187 -8.51 -10.82 5.06
C THR A 187 -8.81 -9.64 5.97
N SER A 188 -9.11 -9.99 7.21
CA SER A 188 -9.45 -9.10 8.31
C SER A 188 -9.36 -9.90 9.60
N GLY A 189 -9.19 -9.22 10.74
CA GLY A 189 -9.07 -9.88 12.05
C GLY A 189 -7.76 -9.50 12.73
N SER A 190 -7.53 -10.05 13.91
CA SER A 190 -6.38 -9.74 14.78
C SER A 190 -5.03 -9.87 14.07
N GLU A 191 -4.86 -10.90 13.27
CA GLU A 191 -3.65 -11.23 12.53
C GLU A 191 -3.39 -10.19 11.43
N THR A 192 -4.45 -9.76 10.75
CA THR A 192 -4.39 -8.70 9.73
C THR A 192 -4.17 -7.33 10.37
N ASP A 193 -4.84 -7.05 11.49
CA ASP A 193 -4.67 -5.82 12.28
C ASP A 193 -3.19 -5.69 12.72
N GLN A 194 -2.59 -6.78 13.23
CA GLN A 194 -1.20 -6.84 13.67
C GLN A 194 -0.23 -6.60 12.52
N GLY A 195 -0.40 -7.34 11.42
CA GLY A 195 0.47 -7.20 10.26
C GLY A 195 0.40 -5.81 9.63
N SER A 196 -0.77 -5.17 9.69
CA SER A 196 -0.98 -3.82 9.15
C SER A 196 -0.37 -2.73 10.04
N LEU A 197 -0.52 -2.81 11.37
CA LEU A 197 0.13 -1.88 12.29
C LEU A 197 1.66 -2.00 12.21
N LEU A 198 2.17 -3.24 12.15
CA LEU A 198 3.59 -3.51 12.00
C LEU A 198 4.14 -2.96 10.67
N ARG A 199 3.37 -3.09 9.58
CA ARG A 199 3.70 -2.49 8.29
C ARG A 199 3.81 -0.98 8.40
N TRP A 200 2.85 -0.32 9.04
CA TRP A 200 2.93 1.13 9.27
C TRP A 200 4.17 1.52 10.09
N LEU A 201 4.53 0.73 11.11
CA LEU A 201 5.78 0.96 11.87
C LEU A 201 7.01 0.83 10.97
N ALA A 202 7.07 -0.19 10.13
CA ALA A 202 8.19 -0.43 9.21
C ALA A 202 8.31 0.66 8.12
N GLU A 203 7.18 1.13 7.60
CA GLU A 203 7.09 2.13 6.54
C GLU A 203 7.39 3.56 7.01
N MET A 204 7.54 3.78 8.32
CA MET A 204 8.02 5.05 8.92
C MET A 204 9.31 5.57 8.29
N VAL A 205 10.09 4.70 7.66
CA VAL A 205 11.28 5.06 6.91
C VAL A 205 11.01 6.03 5.75
N TRP A 206 9.76 6.11 5.28
CA TRP A 206 9.31 7.07 4.27
C TRP A 206 8.70 8.35 4.86
N TYR A 207 8.42 8.37 6.17
CA TYR A 207 7.94 9.54 6.93
C TYR A 207 8.69 9.61 8.28
N PRO A 208 10.00 9.92 8.27
CA PRO A 208 10.87 9.71 9.42
C PRO A 208 10.44 10.47 10.68
N HIS A 209 9.72 11.59 10.56
CA HIS A 209 9.15 12.34 11.70
C HIS A 209 8.37 11.45 12.67
N ALA A 210 7.70 10.40 12.17
CA ALA A 210 6.92 9.51 13.02
C ALA A 210 7.79 8.69 14.00
N ALA A 211 9.13 8.70 13.89
CA ALA A 211 10.00 8.13 14.92
C ALA A 211 9.83 8.83 16.29
N LEU A 212 9.37 10.08 16.25
CA LEU A 212 8.98 10.90 17.39
C LEU A 212 7.48 10.79 17.68
N HIS A 213 6.76 9.76 17.25
CA HIS A 213 5.33 9.59 17.52
C HIS A 213 5.09 8.99 18.91
N GLN A 214 4.16 9.53 19.71
CA GLN A 214 4.01 9.19 21.15
C GLN A 214 3.73 7.71 21.45
N SER A 215 3.10 7.03 20.51
CA SER A 215 2.86 5.59 20.62
C SER A 215 4.11 4.73 20.39
N ILE A 216 5.24 5.31 19.98
CA ILE A 216 6.48 4.59 19.71
C ILE A 216 7.47 4.84 20.85
N SER A 217 7.97 3.73 21.39
CA SER A 217 9.11 3.71 22.30
C SER A 217 10.28 2.99 21.63
N TRP A 218 11.50 3.41 21.97
CA TRP A 218 12.72 2.89 21.40
C TRP A 218 13.61 2.27 22.48
N GLU A 219 14.29 1.19 22.11
CA GLU A 219 15.26 0.49 22.94
C GLU A 219 16.53 0.28 22.10
N GLU A 220 17.67 0.78 22.57
CA GLU A 220 18.96 0.48 21.95
C GLU A 220 19.35 -0.97 22.23
N LEU A 221 19.64 -1.74 21.18
CA LEU A 221 20.10 -3.13 21.31
C LEU A 221 21.62 -3.23 21.17
N ASP A 222 22.18 -2.48 20.22
CA ASP A 222 23.61 -2.29 20.02
C ASP A 222 23.86 -0.99 19.23
N SER A 223 25.13 -0.67 18.95
CA SER A 223 25.55 0.55 18.25
C SER A 223 24.92 0.76 16.86
N THR A 224 24.34 -0.28 16.26
CA THR A 224 23.76 -0.30 14.91
C THR A 224 22.31 -0.81 14.90
N LYS A 225 21.73 -1.14 16.04
CA LYS A 225 20.39 -1.73 16.12
C LYS A 225 19.55 -1.09 17.21
N ALA A 226 18.32 -0.76 16.84
CA ALA A 226 17.32 -0.27 17.77
C ALA A 226 16.01 -1.02 17.56
N ARG A 227 15.36 -1.40 18.67
CA ARG A 227 13.99 -1.93 18.65
C ARG A 227 13.01 -0.78 18.80
N ALA A 228 12.02 -0.73 17.92
CA ALA A 228 10.85 0.11 18.09
C ALA A 228 9.69 -0.75 18.57
N LYS A 229 9.01 -0.30 19.63
CA LYS A 229 7.75 -0.87 20.11
C LYS A 229 6.66 0.16 19.95
N MET A 230 5.53 -0.26 19.39
CA MET A 230 4.41 0.62 19.11
C MET A 230 3.11 0.06 19.66
N SER A 231 2.39 0.87 20.43
CA SER A 231 1.08 0.51 20.99
C SER A 231 -0.01 1.40 20.41
N PHE A 232 -1.02 0.80 19.78
CA PHE A 232 -2.16 1.53 19.21
C PHE A 232 -3.48 0.78 19.46
N GLY A 233 -4.42 1.44 20.14
CA GLY A 233 -5.61 0.77 20.65
C GLY A 233 -5.24 -0.34 21.64
N ASN A 234 -5.74 -1.56 21.40
CA ASN A 234 -5.45 -2.74 22.22
C ASN A 234 -4.33 -3.61 21.64
N MET A 235 -3.55 -3.09 20.70
CA MET A 235 -2.55 -3.84 19.96
C MET A 235 -1.16 -3.27 20.19
N GLU A 236 -0.19 -4.16 20.31
CA GLU A 236 1.22 -3.84 20.39
C GLU A 236 1.98 -4.60 19.30
N VAL A 237 2.90 -3.91 18.64
CA VAL A 237 3.81 -4.49 17.66
C VAL A 237 5.23 -4.02 17.94
N GLU A 238 6.21 -4.82 17.55
CA GLU A 238 7.61 -4.45 17.66
C GLU A 238 8.42 -4.93 16.47
N GLY A 239 9.53 -4.25 16.22
CA GLY A 239 10.49 -4.64 15.20
C GLY A 239 11.87 -4.02 15.45
N VAL A 240 12.88 -4.64 14.85
CA VAL A 240 14.28 -4.23 14.99
C VAL A 240 14.73 -3.56 13.71
N PHE A 241 15.11 -2.29 13.81
CA PHE A 241 15.78 -1.54 12.76
C PHE A 241 17.29 -1.76 12.90
N SER A 242 17.93 -2.18 11.82
CA SER A 242 19.38 -2.30 11.71
C SER A 242 19.90 -1.25 10.73
N PHE A 243 20.95 -0.56 11.13
CA PHE A 243 21.53 0.55 10.40
C PHE A 243 22.97 0.27 9.99
N GLU A 244 23.38 0.83 8.87
CA GLU A 244 24.77 0.96 8.48
C GLU A 244 25.49 1.96 9.39
N LYS A 245 26.83 1.90 9.42
CA LYS A 245 27.65 2.82 10.23
C LYS A 245 27.46 4.30 9.89
N ASN A 246 27.00 4.60 8.67
CA ASN A 246 26.72 5.97 8.24
C ASN A 246 25.33 6.45 8.69
N GLY A 247 24.53 5.64 9.39
CA GLY A 247 23.17 5.97 9.82
C GLY A 247 22.07 5.60 8.84
N ASP A 248 22.39 5.02 7.69
CA ASP A 248 21.38 4.54 6.75
C ASP A 248 20.74 3.25 7.26
N LEU A 249 19.43 3.10 7.07
CA LEU A 249 18.75 1.85 7.33
C LEU A 249 19.28 0.78 6.39
N ARG A 250 19.68 -0.35 6.96
CA ARG A 250 20.00 -1.57 6.22
C ARG A 250 18.81 -2.52 6.17
N SER A 251 18.16 -2.76 7.30
CA SER A 251 17.02 -3.67 7.36
C SER A 251 16.07 -3.40 8.52
N PHE A 252 14.87 -3.93 8.39
CA PHE A 252 13.87 -4.05 9.44
C PHE A 252 13.43 -5.50 9.55
N ILE A 253 13.41 -6.06 10.76
CA ILE A 253 12.95 -7.44 11.02
C ILE A 253 11.93 -7.44 12.15
N ALA A 254 10.84 -8.18 11.97
CA ALA A 254 9.82 -8.34 12.99
C ALA A 254 9.04 -9.66 12.84
N LYS A 255 8.40 -10.08 13.93
CA LYS A 255 7.45 -11.19 13.90
C LYS A 255 6.12 -10.72 13.31
N ARG A 256 5.70 -11.35 12.21
CA ARG A 256 4.45 -11.03 11.51
C ARG A 256 3.69 -12.30 11.17
N TYR A 257 2.36 -12.23 11.23
CA TYR A 257 1.53 -13.33 10.79
C TYR A 257 1.65 -13.54 9.28
N PHE A 258 2.05 -14.75 8.90
CA PHE A 258 2.10 -15.26 7.55
C PHE A 258 0.94 -16.23 7.34
N GLU A 259 0.13 -15.99 6.31
CA GLU A 259 -0.98 -16.87 5.95
C GLU A 259 -0.52 -17.87 4.89
N LYS A 260 -0.72 -19.16 5.17
CA LYS A 260 -0.52 -20.25 4.21
C LYS A 260 -1.69 -21.21 4.32
N ASP A 261 -2.39 -21.42 3.21
CA ASP A 261 -3.52 -22.35 3.11
C ASP A 261 -4.62 -22.12 4.18
N GLY A 262 -4.83 -20.86 4.57
CA GLY A 262 -5.82 -20.44 5.57
C GLY A 262 -5.35 -20.55 7.04
N GLU A 263 -4.13 -21.03 7.27
CA GLU A 263 -3.51 -21.06 8.60
C GLU A 263 -2.53 -19.89 8.76
N PHE A 264 -2.52 -19.29 9.95
CA PHE A 264 -1.61 -18.22 10.31
C PHE A 264 -0.47 -18.72 11.19
N THR A 265 0.78 -18.50 10.77
CA THR A 265 1.97 -18.72 11.58
C THR A 265 2.72 -17.42 11.82
N LEU A 266 3.44 -17.32 12.92
CA LEU A 266 4.20 -16.13 13.27
C LEU A 266 5.65 -16.28 12.77
N GLU A 267 5.98 -15.61 11.68
CA GLU A 267 7.25 -15.78 10.96
C GLU A 267 8.08 -14.50 11.01
N ASP A 268 9.39 -14.62 10.74
CA ASP A 268 10.25 -13.45 10.60
C ASP A 268 10.01 -12.78 9.26
N TRP A 269 9.47 -11.57 9.31
CA TRP A 269 9.26 -10.70 8.17
C TRP A 269 10.40 -9.68 8.10
N GLU A 270 11.12 -9.67 6.99
CA GLU A 270 12.32 -8.88 6.79
C GLU A 270 12.17 -7.95 5.59
N ILE A 271 12.51 -6.68 5.80
CA ILE A 271 12.68 -5.68 4.75
C ILE A 271 14.16 -5.31 4.72
N THR A 272 14.76 -5.28 3.53
CA THR A 272 16.14 -4.85 3.34
C THR A 272 16.20 -3.74 2.30
N VAL A 273 16.99 -2.71 2.57
CA VAL A 273 17.33 -1.68 1.58
C VAL A 273 18.47 -2.21 0.71
N ASN A 274 18.33 -2.11 -0.62
CA ASN A 274 19.39 -2.50 -1.53
C ASN A 274 20.58 -1.53 -1.43
N GLU A 275 21.75 -1.96 -1.91
CA GLU A 275 22.92 -1.09 -2.00
C GLU A 275 22.60 0.15 -2.86
N ASP A 276 23.03 1.32 -2.41
CA ASP A 276 22.69 2.62 -3.00
C ASP A 276 21.18 2.86 -3.17
N GLY A 277 20.33 2.14 -2.42
CA GLY A 277 18.88 2.18 -2.53
C GLY A 277 18.22 3.44 -1.95
N TYR A 278 19.00 4.40 -1.47
CA TYR A 278 18.50 5.66 -0.91
C TYR A 278 18.35 6.73 -1.99
N LYS A 279 17.26 7.52 -1.89
CA LYS A 279 17.01 8.66 -2.77
C LYS A 279 16.48 9.85 -1.98
N SER A 280 16.70 11.05 -2.52
CA SER A 280 16.11 12.28 -2.01
C SER A 280 14.89 12.66 -2.83
N PHE A 281 13.78 12.93 -2.16
CA PHE A 281 12.56 13.47 -2.76
C PHE A 281 12.22 14.75 -2.01
N ASN A 282 12.10 15.87 -2.72
CA ASN A 282 11.75 17.18 -2.14
C ASN A 282 12.57 17.54 -0.88
N GLY A 283 13.87 17.21 -0.86
CA GLY A 283 14.77 17.50 0.25
C GLY A 283 14.76 16.49 1.39
N VAL A 284 13.88 15.47 1.40
CA VAL A 284 13.87 14.38 2.38
C VAL A 284 14.51 13.14 1.77
N ARG A 285 15.47 12.53 2.48
CA ARG A 285 16.22 11.35 2.03
C ARG A 285 15.66 10.08 2.69
N ILE A 286 15.21 9.14 1.86
CA ILE A 286 14.52 7.90 2.30
C ILE A 286 15.01 6.68 1.50
N PRO A 287 14.83 5.45 2.02
CA PRO A 287 15.04 4.25 1.22
C PRO A 287 13.98 4.14 0.12
N ALA A 288 14.42 3.90 -1.11
CA ALA A 288 13.62 3.92 -2.33
C ALA A 288 13.81 2.67 -3.20
N ASP A 289 14.70 1.76 -2.85
CA ASP A 289 14.86 0.44 -3.48
C ASP A 289 14.98 -0.63 -2.37
N LEU A 290 13.96 -1.47 -2.25
CA LEU A 290 13.78 -2.40 -1.15
C LEU A 290 13.40 -3.79 -1.65
N LYS A 291 13.80 -4.79 -0.86
CA LYS A 291 13.32 -6.17 -0.99
C LYS A 291 12.67 -6.63 0.29
N VAL A 292 11.68 -7.51 0.16
CA VAL A 292 10.94 -8.06 1.31
C VAL A 292 10.94 -9.57 1.26
N LYS A 293 11.23 -10.18 2.40
CA LYS A 293 11.35 -11.62 2.57
C LYS A 293 10.59 -12.12 3.79
N TRP A 294 10.15 -13.36 3.71
CA TRP A 294 9.77 -14.17 4.85
C TRP A 294 10.90 -15.15 5.16
N ASN A 295 11.33 -15.24 6.40
CA ASN A 295 12.25 -16.28 6.85
C ASN A 295 11.42 -17.36 7.52
N LEU A 296 11.08 -18.39 6.72
CA LEU A 296 10.22 -19.50 7.11
C LEU A 296 11.08 -20.68 7.60
N SER A 297 10.44 -21.62 8.29
CA SER A 297 11.09 -22.86 8.73
C SER A 297 11.67 -23.71 7.58
N ASP A 298 11.06 -23.65 6.38
CA ASP A 298 11.49 -24.39 5.18
C ASP A 298 12.40 -23.58 4.25
N GLY A 299 12.69 -22.32 4.58
CA GLY A 299 13.62 -21.47 3.83
C GLY A 299 13.21 -20.00 3.76
N SER A 300 14.05 -19.19 3.12
CA SER A 300 13.76 -17.77 2.90
C SER A 300 12.91 -17.60 1.64
N PHE A 301 11.75 -16.98 1.78
CA PHE A 301 10.86 -16.60 0.69
C PHE A 301 10.92 -15.10 0.41
N HIS A 302 11.79 -14.72 -0.52
CA HIS A 302 11.83 -13.36 -1.08
C HIS A 302 10.64 -13.16 -2.01
N TRP A 303 9.68 -12.32 -1.65
CA TRP A 303 8.41 -12.21 -2.37
C TRP A 303 8.17 -10.86 -3.04
N LEU A 304 8.92 -9.81 -2.67
CA LEU A 304 8.75 -8.46 -3.20
C LEU A 304 10.10 -7.80 -3.51
N ASN A 305 10.21 -7.21 -4.70
CA ASN A 305 11.13 -6.12 -5.01
C ASN A 305 10.29 -4.87 -5.26
N MET A 306 10.69 -3.73 -4.69
CA MET A 306 9.90 -2.52 -4.78
C MET A 306 10.78 -1.28 -4.84
N GLN A 307 10.36 -0.35 -5.67
CA GLN A 307 10.94 0.97 -5.80
C GLN A 307 9.91 2.04 -5.49
N VAL A 308 10.36 3.11 -4.85
CA VAL A 308 9.58 4.34 -4.67
C VAL A 308 9.85 5.23 -5.89
N ASP A 309 8.81 5.48 -6.67
CA ASP A 309 8.87 6.27 -7.90
C ASP A 309 8.65 7.76 -7.63
N ALA A 310 7.76 8.07 -6.70
CA ALA A 310 7.42 9.44 -6.33
C ALA A 310 6.87 9.49 -4.90
N VAL A 311 7.08 10.64 -4.25
CA VAL A 311 6.61 10.94 -2.90
C VAL A 311 6.10 12.37 -2.84
N GLU A 312 4.93 12.54 -2.25
CA GLU A 312 4.33 13.84 -1.97
C GLU A 312 4.00 13.92 -0.48
N TRP A 313 4.75 14.75 0.26
CA TRP A 313 4.43 15.13 1.64
C TRP A 313 3.42 16.28 1.58
N ILE A 314 2.19 16.01 2.01
CA ILE A 314 1.07 16.94 1.91
C ILE A 314 0.89 17.62 3.27
N ASN A 315 1.25 18.90 3.29
CA ASN A 315 0.92 19.85 4.34
C ASN A 315 -0.33 20.63 3.91
N ARG A 316 -1.08 21.20 4.87
CA ARG A 316 -2.36 21.91 4.62
C ARG A 316 -2.36 22.84 3.41
#